data_AF-A0A947ADX0-F1
#
_entry.id   AF-A0A947ADX0-F1
#
_cell.length_a   1.000
_cell.length_b   1.000
_cell.length_c   1.000
_cell.angle_alpha   90.00
_cell.angle_beta   90.00
_cell.angle_gamma   90.00
#
_symmetry.space_group_name_H-M   'P 1'
#
loop_
_entity.id
_entity.type
_entity.pdbx_description
1 polymer ?
#
loop_
_entity_poly.entity_id
_entity_poly.type
_entity_poly.pdbx_seq_one_letter_code
_entity_poly.pdbx_strand_id
1 'polypeptide(L)'
;EEGSGTGKTIAGYLDQFTIKPAQLKVRAILGSSTAIKEAVKSNLGISIISKRAIRDELADGRIKEIKIKNLQMKRSFYMVSTRKRTLPNHYLVFANFLKNTASACREESAASEKEIA
;
A
#
# COMPACT_ATOMS: atom_id res chain seq x y z
N GLU A 1 -5.44 13.19 6.98
CA GLU A 1 -4.62 14.18 7.71
C GLU A 1 -3.68 14.86 6.75
N GLU A 2 -3.55 16.18 6.89
CA GLU A 2 -2.58 16.97 6.15
C GLU A 2 -1.16 16.52 6.55
N GLY A 3 -0.30 16.28 5.55
CA GLY A 3 1.08 15.84 5.81
C GLY A 3 1.30 14.34 6.04
N SER A 4 0.28 13.47 5.89
CA SER A 4 0.47 12.01 6.03
C SER A 4 1.52 11.47 5.05
N GLY A 5 2.33 10.49 5.50
CA GLY A 5 3.36 9.87 4.66
C GLY A 5 2.81 9.26 3.38
N THR A 6 1.61 8.66 3.44
CA THR A 6 0.91 8.13 2.26
C THR A 6 0.51 9.23 1.28
N GLY A 7 -0.02 10.36 1.77
CA GLY A 7 -0.39 11.50 0.93
C GLY A 7 0.81 12.10 0.18
N LYS A 8 1.96 12.23 0.84
CA LYS A 8 3.21 12.71 0.22
C LYS A 8 3.71 11.74 -0.86
N THR A 9 3.69 10.44 -0.59
CA THR A 9 4.08 9.42 -1.60
C THR A 9 3.18 9.48 -2.83
N ILE A 10 1.86 9.59 -2.64
CA ILE A 10 0.90 9.69 -3.74
C ILE A 10 1.14 10.97 -4.56
N ALA A 11 1.36 12.11 -3.90
CA ALA A 11 1.65 13.37 -4.58
C ALA A 11 2.90 13.25 -5.47
N GLY A 12 3.97 12.60 -4.97
CA GLY A 12 5.18 12.35 -5.77
C GLY A 12 4.97 11.40 -6.96
N TYR A 13 4.02 10.47 -6.87
CA TYR A 13 3.64 9.65 -8.03
C TYR A 13 2.82 10.45 -9.04
N LEU A 14 1.86 11.26 -8.59
CA LEU A 14 1.03 12.08 -9.48
C LEU A 14 1.84 13.13 -10.24
N ASP A 15 2.87 13.69 -9.60
CA ASP A 15 3.77 14.65 -10.22
C ASP A 15 4.54 14.06 -11.42
N GLN A 16 4.86 12.76 -11.39
CA GLN A 16 5.46 12.05 -12.54
C GLN A 16 4.53 12.00 -13.77
N PHE A 17 3.23 12.19 -13.57
CA PHE A 17 2.23 12.27 -14.64
C PHE A 17 1.79 13.72 -14.90
N THR A 18 2.49 14.71 -14.35
CA THR A 18 2.17 16.14 -14.47
C THR A 18 0.78 16.48 -13.87
N ILE A 19 0.27 15.64 -12.95
CA ILE A 19 -1.00 15.86 -12.27
C ILE A 19 -0.73 16.55 -10.95
N LYS A 20 -1.14 17.82 -10.84
CA LYS A 20 -1.01 18.59 -9.60
C LYS A 20 -2.15 18.21 -8.65
N PRO A 21 -1.90 18.09 -7.33
CA PRO A 21 -2.95 17.83 -6.35
C PRO A 21 -4.13 18.83 -6.42
N ALA A 22 -3.86 20.09 -6.77
CA ALA A 22 -4.88 21.12 -6.95
C ALA A 22 -5.88 20.85 -8.10
N GLN A 23 -5.53 19.96 -9.04
CA GLN A 23 -6.43 19.55 -10.12
C GLN A 23 -7.39 18.45 -9.67
N LEU A 24 -7.15 17.82 -8.51
CA LEU A 24 -8.01 16.78 -7.97
C LEU A 24 -9.19 17.39 -7.20
N LYS A 25 -10.39 16.89 -7.50
CA LYS A 25 -11.60 17.21 -6.74
C LYS A 25 -11.67 16.35 -5.49
N VAL A 26 -11.01 16.80 -4.42
CA VAL A 26 -11.00 16.09 -3.12
C VAL A 26 -12.39 16.18 -2.47
N ARG A 27 -13.10 15.04 -2.39
CA ARG A 27 -14.43 14.94 -1.76
C ARG A 27 -14.36 14.80 -0.24
N ALA A 28 -13.34 14.11 0.27
CA ALA A 28 -13.13 13.89 1.69
C ALA A 28 -11.66 13.54 1.98
N ILE A 29 -11.21 13.82 3.19
CA ILE A 29 -9.90 13.41 3.72
C ILE A 29 -10.16 12.51 4.93
N LEU A 30 -9.78 11.24 4.83
CA LEU A 30 -10.05 10.23 5.86
C LEU A 30 -8.73 9.70 6.44
N GLY A 31 -8.69 9.51 7.76
CA GLY A 31 -7.45 9.14 8.48
C GLY A 31 -7.14 7.64 8.55
N SER A 32 -8.09 6.78 8.15
CA SER A 32 -7.96 5.32 8.27
C SER A 32 -8.29 4.63 6.95
N SER A 33 -7.57 3.54 6.66
CA SER A 33 -7.88 2.65 5.55
C SER A 33 -9.31 2.12 5.63
N THR A 34 -9.80 1.77 6.83
CA THR A 34 -11.18 1.30 7.02
C THR A 34 -12.19 2.37 6.61
N ALA A 35 -12.00 3.61 7.05
CA ALA A 35 -12.88 4.72 6.67
C ALA A 35 -12.87 4.96 5.15
N ILE A 36 -11.69 4.89 4.51
CA ILE A 36 -11.57 4.99 3.05
C ILE A 36 -12.34 3.87 2.36
N LYS A 37 -12.24 2.63 2.84
CA LYS A 37 -12.97 1.48 2.28
C LYS A 37 -14.48 1.66 2.36
N GLU A 38 -15.00 2.06 3.51
CA GLU A 38 -16.43 2.33 3.67
C GLU A 38 -16.90 3.47 2.77
N ALA A 39 -16.11 4.55 2.66
CA ALA A 39 -16.45 5.66 1.78
C ALA A 39 -16.53 5.26 0.30
N VAL A 40 -15.61 4.42 -0.18
CA VAL A 40 -15.63 3.90 -1.56
C VAL A 40 -16.85 3.00 -1.77
N LYS A 41 -17.15 2.10 -0.83
CA LYS A 41 -18.34 1.23 -0.90
C LYS A 41 -19.65 2.02 -0.90
N SER A 42 -19.69 3.16 -0.21
CA SER A 42 -20.82 4.08 -0.19
C SER A 42 -20.88 5.05 -1.38
N ASN A 43 -20.12 4.78 -2.45
CA ASN A 43 -20.09 5.59 -3.68
C ASN A 43 -19.64 7.06 -3.48
N LEU A 44 -18.84 7.36 -2.45
CA LEU A 44 -18.30 8.72 -2.27
C LEU A 44 -17.32 9.12 -3.38
N GLY A 45 -16.65 8.13 -3.99
CA GLY A 45 -15.71 8.32 -5.09
C GLY A 45 -14.66 7.23 -5.15
N ILE A 46 -13.50 7.56 -5.73
CA ILE A 46 -12.33 6.67 -5.84
C ILE A 46 -11.25 7.07 -4.84
N SER A 47 -10.38 6.12 -4.49
CA SER A 47 -9.25 6.38 -3.60
C SER A 47 -8.03 5.55 -3.98
N ILE A 48 -6.85 6.03 -3.58
CA ILE A 48 -5.59 5.30 -3.72
C ILE A 48 -5.27 4.69 -2.35
N ILE A 49 -5.31 3.37 -2.28
CA ILE A 49 -5.10 2.60 -1.04
C ILE A 49 -4.24 1.37 -1.32
N SER A 50 -3.53 0.88 -0.30
CA SER A 50 -2.76 -0.37 -0.41
C SER A 50 -3.67 -1.53 -0.80
N LYS A 51 -3.29 -2.27 -1.84
CA LYS A 51 -3.99 -3.50 -2.27
C LYS A 51 -4.14 -4.52 -1.14
N ARG A 52 -3.17 -4.57 -0.22
CA ARG A 52 -3.23 -5.45 0.97
C ARG A 52 -4.36 -5.08 1.93
N ALA A 53 -4.82 -3.83 1.96
CA ALA A 53 -5.87 -3.38 2.87
C ALA A 53 -7.29 -3.66 2.37
N ILE A 54 -7.44 -3.91 1.07
CA ILE A 54 -8.71 -4.18 0.37
C ILE A 54 -8.80 -5.60 -0.20
N ARG A 55 -7.93 -6.51 0.24
CA ARG A 55 -7.81 -7.86 -0.35
C ARG A 55 -9.14 -8.59 -0.35
N ASP A 56 -9.82 -8.57 0.79
CA ASP A 56 -11.07 -9.31 0.98
C ASP A 56 -12.21 -8.65 0.18
N GLU A 57 -12.26 -7.33 0.13
CA GLU A 57 -13.25 -6.61 -0.69
C GLU A 57 -13.03 -6.76 -2.19
N LEU A 58 -11.78 -6.96 -2.64
CA LEU A 58 -11.48 -7.32 -4.03
C LEU A 58 -11.92 -8.74 -4.34
N ALA A 59 -11.64 -9.71 -3.45
CA ALA A 59 -12.04 -11.10 -3.62
C ALA A 59 -13.57 -11.25 -3.66
N ASP A 60 -14.28 -10.51 -2.80
CA ASP A 60 -15.73 -10.52 -2.71
C ASP A 60 -16.42 -9.65 -3.78
N GLY A 61 -15.65 -8.99 -4.66
CA GLY A 61 -16.18 -8.12 -5.72
C GLY A 61 -16.87 -6.84 -5.24
N ARG A 62 -16.76 -6.49 -3.94
CA ARG A 62 -17.36 -5.28 -3.35
C ARG A 62 -16.62 -4.01 -3.73
N ILE A 63 -15.32 -4.12 -4.03
CA ILE A 63 -14.48 -3.02 -4.54
C ILE A 63 -13.81 -3.50 -5.83
N LYS A 64 -13.64 -2.61 -6.80
CA LYS A 64 -12.91 -2.89 -8.04
C LYS A 64 -11.60 -2.10 -8.09
N GLU A 65 -10.54 -2.75 -8.55
CA GLU A 65 -9.24 -2.11 -8.81
C GLU A 65 -9.27 -1.41 -10.18
N ILE A 66 -8.74 -0.19 -10.24
CA ILE A 66 -8.57 0.56 -11.50
C ILE A 66 -7.08 0.51 -11.86
N LYS A 67 -6.73 -0.17 -12.95
CA LYS A 67 -5.36 -0.22 -13.46
C LYS A 67 -5.06 1.06 -14.25
N ILE A 68 -4.03 1.79 -13.82
CA ILE A 68 -3.54 2.99 -14.51
C ILE A 68 -2.31 2.58 -15.33
N LYS A 69 -2.34 2.84 -16.64
CA LYS A 69 -1.23 2.53 -17.54
C LYS A 69 0.03 3.28 -17.10
N ASN A 70 1.17 2.60 -17.17
CA ASN A 70 2.50 3.13 -16.84
C ASN A 70 2.69 3.60 -15.38
N LEU A 71 1.74 3.34 -14.48
CA LEU A 71 1.88 3.67 -13.06
C LEU A 71 2.11 2.41 -12.23
N GLN A 72 3.31 2.29 -11.64
CA GLN A 72 3.60 1.28 -10.64
C GLN A 72 3.97 1.93 -9.30
N MET A 73 3.06 1.84 -8.33
CA MET A 73 3.31 2.30 -6.97
C MET A 73 3.79 1.13 -6.11
N LYS A 74 5.08 1.12 -5.76
CA LYS A 74 5.69 0.10 -4.89
C LYS A 74 5.96 0.69 -3.52
N ARG A 75 5.51 0.00 -2.47
CA ARG A 75 5.79 0.35 -1.07
C ARG A 75 6.60 -0.78 -0.44
N SER A 76 7.77 -0.43 0.08
CA SER A 76 8.63 -1.33 0.85
C SER A 76 8.34 -1.20 2.34
N PHE A 77 8.33 -2.33 3.05
CA PHE A 77 8.37 -2.38 4.51
C PHE A 77 9.82 -2.59 4.96
N TYR A 78 10.23 -1.89 6.00
CA TYR A 78 11.60 -1.94 6.52
C TYR A 78 11.59 -2.39 7.98
N MET A 79 12.56 -3.22 8.33
CA MET A 79 12.87 -3.55 9.72
C MET A 79 14.07 -2.69 10.14
N VAL A 80 13.92 -1.94 11.23
CA VAL A 80 14.95 -1.01 11.73
C VAL A 80 15.35 -1.42 13.14
N SER A 81 16.66 -1.51 13.39
CA SER A 81 17.22 -1.84 14.70
C SER A 81 18.47 -1.01 14.98
N THR A 82 18.70 -0.65 16.24
CA THR A 82 19.89 0.11 16.66
C THR A 82 21.13 -0.78 16.68
N ARG A 83 22.21 -0.36 16.02
CA ARG A 83 23.49 -1.11 15.99
C ARG A 83 24.17 -1.25 17.35
N LYS A 84 23.88 -0.35 18.30
CA LYS A 84 24.51 -0.27 19.61
C LYS A 84 23.88 -1.17 20.69
N ARG A 85 22.84 -1.94 20.37
CA ARG A 85 22.19 -2.85 21.34
C ARG A 85 22.24 -4.28 20.85
N THR A 86 22.68 -5.17 21.73
CA THR A 86 22.49 -6.61 21.54
C THR A 86 21.00 -6.91 21.59
N LEU A 87 20.46 -7.49 20.53
CA LEU A 87 19.06 -7.89 20.48
C LEU A 87 18.85 -9.15 21.32
N PRO A 88 17.90 -9.15 22.27
CA PRO A 88 17.53 -10.37 22.98
C PRO A 88 17.08 -11.48 22.02
N ASN A 89 17.24 -12.74 22.42
CA ASN A 89 17.02 -13.88 21.53
C ASN A 89 15.62 -13.90 20.86
N HIS A 90 14.57 -13.53 21.59
CA HIS A 90 13.21 -13.48 21.03
C HIS A 90 13.06 -12.46 19.88
N TYR A 91 13.81 -11.35 19.91
CA TYR A 91 13.84 -10.41 18.77
C TYR A 91 14.53 -11.04 17.56
N LEU A 92 15.62 -11.79 17.76
CA LEU A 92 16.32 -12.47 16.67
C LEU A 92 15.45 -13.55 16.02
N VAL A 93 14.77 -14.35 16.84
CA VAL A 93 13.82 -15.37 16.36
C VAL A 93 12.71 -14.71 15.54
N PHE A 94 12.10 -13.63 16.05
CA PHE A 94 11.06 -12.91 15.31
C PHE A 94 11.60 -12.25 14.04
N ALA A 95 12.79 -11.66 14.07
CA ALA A 95 13.43 -11.06 12.90
C ALA A 95 13.71 -12.12 11.82
N ASN A 96 14.16 -13.32 12.20
CA ASN A 96 14.36 -14.42 11.27
C ASN A 96 13.04 -14.94 10.70
N PHE A 97 12.01 -15.05 11.54
CA PHE A 97 10.65 -15.37 11.09
C PHE A 97 10.17 -14.37 10.04
N LEU A 98 10.28 -13.05 10.30
CA LEU A 98 9.89 -12.02 9.35
C LEU A 98 10.68 -12.10 8.03
N LYS A 99 11.99 -12.35 8.09
CA LYS A 99 12.83 -12.49 6.90
C LYS A 99 12.40 -13.69 6.04
N ASN A 100 12.20 -14.85 6.67
CA ASN A 100 11.81 -16.07 5.97
C ASN A 100 10.43 -15.91 5.30
N THR A 101 9.46 -15.36 6.02
CA THR A 101 8.11 -15.10 5.49
C THR A 101 8.14 -14.06 4.36
N ALA A 102 8.97 -13.02 4.47
CA ALA A 102 9.10 -11.99 3.42
C ALA A 102 9.81 -12.50 2.16
N SER A 103 10.64 -13.53 2.25
CA SER A 103 11.24 -14.20 1.09
C SER A 103 10.20 -15.05 0.37
N ALA A 104 9.43 -15.86 1.11
CA ALA A 104 8.37 -16.70 0.55
C ALA A 104 7.29 -15.88 -0.18
N CYS A 105 6.78 -14.78 0.41
CA CYS A 105 5.80 -13.93 -0.26
C CYS A 105 6.32 -13.20 -1.52
N ARG A 106 7.65 -13.05 -1.66
CA ARG A 106 8.26 -12.43 -2.85
C ARG A 106 8.24 -13.38 -4.05
N GLU A 107 8.40 -14.68 -3.80
CA GLU A 107 8.36 -15.72 -4.82
C GLU A 107 6.93 -15.90 -5.37
N GLU A 108 5.91 -15.89 -4.50
CA GLU A 108 4.50 -15.93 -4.90
C GLU A 108 4.06 -14.70 -5.73
N SER A 109 4.54 -13.50 -5.39
CA SER A 109 4.19 -12.28 -6.14
C SER A 109 4.85 -12.24 -7.54
N ALA A 110 6.05 -12.83 -7.69
CA ALA A 110 6.74 -12.92 -8.97
C ALA A 110 6.11 -13.96 -9.92
N ALA A 111 5.43 -14.97 -9.38
CA ALA A 111 4.69 -15.95 -10.17
C ALA A 111 3.39 -15.34 -10.74
N SER A 112 2.65 -14.56 -9.94
CA SER A 112 1.40 -13.89 -10.37
C SER A 112 1.61 -12.80 -11.43
N GLU A 113 2.77 -12.14 -11.48
CA GLU A 113 3.09 -11.14 -12.50
C GLU A 113 3.42 -11.75 -13.88
N LYS A 114 3.83 -13.03 -13.94
CA LYS A 114 4.14 -13.73 -15.21
C LYS A 114 2.93 -14.31 -15.92
N GLU A 115 1.80 -14.48 -15.22
CA GLU A 115 0.57 -15.06 -15.77
C GLU A 115 -0.33 -14.02 -16.48
N ILE A 116 0.02 -12.73 -16.42
CA ILE A 116 -0.77 -11.61 -16.97
C ILE A 116 0.01 -10.87 -18.08
N ALA A 117 1.19 -11.38 -18.47
CA ALA A 117 2.00 -10.87 -19.57
C ALA A 117 1.69 -11.60 -20.89
#